data_AF-A0A7X9KD76-F1
#
_entry.id   AF-A0A7X9KD76-F1
#
_cell.length_a   1.000
_cell.length_b   1.000
_cell.length_c   1.000
_cell.angle_alpha   90.00
_cell.angle_beta   90.00
_cell.angle_gamma   90.00
#
_symmetry.space_group_name_H-M   'P 1'
#
loop_
_entity.id
_entity.type
_entity.pdbx_description
1 polymer ?
#
loop_
_entity_poly.entity_id
_entity_poly.type
_entity_poly.pdbx_seq_one_letter_code
_entity_poly.pdbx_strand_id
1 'polypeptide(L)'
;MSDLSRFLDSLEGCRVLGVNPPVMDFSFFDLWAKPLGLLFLLGLLRKRGNEVYLIDCIRDSAASDKKYGRRVTARREIPKPEAYRQIPRRFWHYGLDVEGLASRVRSLPRPDLILVTSVMTYWYKGVFWCIEQLKDLLPGVPVILGGIYPVLCPEHASLSGADEVQTVPLPLPSATPAMDLYGRLTFGVALSSTGCPRRCTYCASSLLWPEFRRRDLGRLVAEVDLQVDLGAEDLAFYDDALLAAKEDHFYPLCQGIIDRHPGLRLHAPNGLHVREIDRDCASMLHRAGFKTIRLSLEGIDEINLEAGGIKATSEEYRAAVSRLLGAGYRPDQVETYVLVGLPGQKASDIAETIRFVRSLGAKAKLAQYSPIPGTPLFREVLCRHPEVQHEPLLQNNTVYSPFVSGEITAEELQHLKDLANYPG
;
A
#
# COMPACT_ATOMS: atom_id res chain seq x y z
N MET A 1 6.78 -13.67 -19.90
CA MET A 1 6.29 -13.84 -18.52
C MET A 1 7.13 -14.92 -17.86
N SER A 2 7.81 -14.58 -16.78
CA SER A 2 8.55 -15.50 -15.90
C SER A 2 7.72 -15.83 -14.66
N ASP A 3 7.61 -17.13 -14.35
CA ASP A 3 6.92 -17.69 -13.20
C ASP A 3 7.81 -18.71 -12.48
N LEU A 4 8.29 -18.31 -11.32
CA LEU A 4 9.20 -19.01 -10.41
C LEU A 4 8.44 -19.73 -9.30
N SER A 5 7.10 -19.81 -9.35
CA SER A 5 6.29 -20.47 -8.33
C SER A 5 6.79 -21.88 -8.00
N ARG A 6 7.07 -22.69 -9.04
CA ARG A 6 7.57 -24.06 -8.87
C ARG A 6 8.96 -24.12 -8.25
N PHE A 7 9.83 -23.19 -8.61
CA PHE A 7 11.18 -23.11 -8.03
C PHE A 7 11.11 -22.73 -6.55
N LEU A 8 10.35 -21.69 -6.21
CA LEU A 8 10.12 -21.28 -4.82
C LEU A 8 9.43 -22.40 -4.02
N ASP A 9 8.57 -23.18 -4.68
CA ASP A 9 7.91 -24.34 -4.07
C ASP A 9 8.85 -25.51 -3.79
N SER A 10 9.95 -25.64 -4.53
CA SER A 10 10.92 -26.72 -4.35
C SER A 10 12.04 -26.41 -3.36
N LEU A 11 12.12 -25.18 -2.82
CA LEU A 11 13.15 -24.80 -1.85
C LEU A 11 12.93 -25.50 -0.50
N GLU A 12 13.97 -26.19 -0.02
CA GLU A 12 14.02 -26.85 1.28
C GLU A 12 15.45 -26.81 1.83
N GLY A 13 15.61 -26.58 3.14
CA GLY A 13 16.91 -26.53 3.79
C GLY A 13 17.81 -25.34 3.38
N CYS A 14 17.27 -24.34 2.68
CA CYS A 14 18.00 -23.14 2.27
C CYS A 14 17.88 -22.02 3.32
N ARG A 15 18.86 -21.11 3.33
CA ARG A 15 18.79 -19.81 4.03
C ARG A 15 18.31 -18.74 3.06
N VAL A 16 17.12 -18.21 3.31
CA VAL A 16 16.48 -17.23 2.42
C VAL A 16 16.42 -15.87 3.11
N LEU A 17 17.00 -14.84 2.48
CA LEU A 17 16.94 -13.46 2.93
C LEU A 17 15.87 -12.71 2.14
N GLY A 18 14.80 -12.27 2.79
CA GLY A 18 13.86 -11.30 2.23
C GLY A 18 14.34 -9.87 2.46
N VAL A 19 14.22 -9.01 1.45
CA VAL A 19 14.60 -7.60 1.52
C VAL A 19 13.46 -6.71 1.02
N ASN A 20 12.99 -5.80 1.89
CA ASN A 20 12.17 -4.65 1.49
C ASN A 20 13.10 -3.45 1.24
N PRO A 21 13.25 -2.99 -0.02
CA PRO A 21 14.19 -1.95 -0.40
C PRO A 21 13.90 -0.58 0.25
N PRO A 22 14.90 0.33 0.26
CA PRO A 22 14.63 1.73 0.52
C PRO A 22 13.75 2.33 -0.58
N VAL A 23 13.15 3.48 -0.28
CA VAL A 23 12.33 4.25 -1.22
C VAL A 23 13.10 5.50 -1.64
N MET A 24 13.24 5.72 -2.94
CA MET A 24 13.77 6.97 -3.49
C MET A 24 12.61 7.79 -4.06
N ASP A 25 12.20 8.86 -3.37
CA ASP A 25 11.00 9.62 -3.72
C ASP A 25 11.04 11.07 -3.18
N PHE A 26 10.11 11.92 -3.61
CA PHE A 26 9.87 13.25 -3.05
C PHE A 26 9.26 13.18 -1.65
N SER A 27 8.46 12.16 -1.38
CA SER A 27 7.79 11.95 -0.10
C SER A 27 7.48 10.48 0.15
N PHE A 28 7.66 10.03 1.38
CA PHE A 28 7.24 8.72 1.84
C PHE A 28 6.40 8.88 3.11
N PHE A 29 5.26 8.20 3.17
CA PHE A 29 4.37 8.22 4.33
C PHE A 29 4.16 6.79 4.83
N ASP A 30 4.65 6.50 6.03
CA ASP A 30 4.33 5.25 6.71
C ASP A 30 2.84 5.24 7.10
N LEU A 31 2.07 4.43 6.37
CA LEU A 31 0.65 4.14 6.63
C LEU A 31 0.50 2.74 7.23
N TRP A 32 1.36 2.38 8.19
CA TRP A 32 1.52 1.03 8.76
C TRP A 32 2.16 0.03 7.79
N ALA A 33 3.00 0.54 6.88
CA ALA A 33 3.43 -0.20 5.70
C ALA A 33 4.30 -1.41 6.09
N LYS A 34 3.94 -2.57 5.53
CA LYS A 34 4.72 -3.81 5.60
C LYS A 34 4.74 -4.50 4.24
N PRO A 35 5.84 -5.18 3.88
CA PRO A 35 5.94 -5.92 2.62
C PRO A 35 5.15 -7.25 2.71
N LEU A 36 3.82 -7.19 2.85
CA LEU A 36 2.97 -8.34 3.16
C LEU A 36 3.19 -9.53 2.23
N GLY A 37 3.28 -9.31 0.92
CA GLY A 37 3.55 -10.39 -0.04
C GLY A 37 4.86 -11.13 0.24
N LEU A 38 5.93 -10.39 0.58
CA LEU A 38 7.21 -10.97 0.97
C LEU A 38 7.10 -11.72 2.31
N LEU A 39 6.40 -11.16 3.30
CA LEU A 39 6.22 -11.80 4.61
C LEU A 39 5.43 -13.10 4.54
N PHE A 40 4.39 -13.15 3.70
CA PHE A 40 3.67 -14.39 3.41
C PHE A 40 4.58 -15.42 2.74
N LEU A 41 5.41 -14.99 1.80
CA LEU A 41 6.35 -15.89 1.11
C LEU A 41 7.39 -16.46 2.08
N LEU A 42 8.01 -15.63 2.91
CA LEU A 42 8.94 -16.09 3.95
C LEU A 42 8.26 -17.03 4.95
N GLY A 43 7.02 -16.75 5.33
CA GLY A 43 6.24 -17.64 6.20
C GLY A 43 6.00 -19.02 5.56
N LEU A 44 5.68 -19.06 4.27
CA LEU A 44 5.52 -20.30 3.51
C LEU A 44 6.85 -21.07 3.40
N LEU A 45 7.93 -20.40 3.00
CA LEU A 45 9.25 -21.02 2.84
C LEU A 45 9.77 -21.60 4.15
N ARG A 46 9.58 -20.89 5.28
CA ARG A 46 9.90 -21.41 6.61
C ARG A 46 9.13 -22.67 6.96
N LYS A 47 7.83 -22.72 6.64
CA LYS A 47 7.00 -23.92 6.87
C LYS A 47 7.51 -25.14 6.07
N ARG A 48 8.25 -24.90 4.98
CA ARG A 48 8.90 -25.93 4.15
C ARG A 48 10.34 -26.25 4.60
N GLY A 49 10.72 -25.91 5.82
CA GLY A 49 12.03 -26.29 6.37
C GLY A 49 13.19 -25.38 5.95
N ASN A 50 12.91 -24.18 5.41
CA ASN A 50 13.95 -23.19 5.14
C ASN A 50 14.17 -22.28 6.36
N GLU A 51 15.40 -21.79 6.52
CA GLU A 51 15.70 -20.70 7.43
C GLU A 51 15.39 -19.37 6.73
N VAL A 52 14.65 -18.47 7.36
CA VAL A 52 14.23 -17.20 6.75
C VAL A 52 14.66 -16.00 7.57
N TYR A 53 15.10 -14.96 6.87
CA TYR A 53 15.58 -13.71 7.44
C TYR A 53 14.94 -12.53 6.73
N LEU A 54 14.89 -11.38 7.40
CA LEU A 54 14.32 -10.14 6.85
C LEU A 54 15.25 -8.96 7.09
N ILE A 55 15.51 -8.19 6.03
CA ILE A 55 15.97 -6.81 6.11
C ILE A 55 14.86 -5.93 5.56
N ASP A 56 14.29 -5.08 6.40
CA ASP A 56 13.32 -4.08 5.97
C ASP A 56 13.98 -2.71 6.04
N CYS A 57 14.49 -2.22 4.91
CA CYS A 57 15.28 -0.99 4.86
C CYS A 57 14.51 0.23 5.36
N ILE A 58 13.17 0.21 5.31
CA ILE A 58 12.31 1.29 5.82
C ILE A 58 12.15 1.20 7.33
N ARG A 59 11.89 0.01 7.86
CA ARG A 59 11.72 -0.21 9.31
C ARG A 59 13.06 -0.09 10.05
N ASP A 60 14.13 -0.65 9.50
CA ASP A 60 15.44 -0.75 10.15
C ASP A 60 16.17 0.61 10.20
N SER A 61 15.69 1.62 9.47
CA SER A 61 16.20 2.99 9.52
C SER A 61 15.34 3.96 10.34
N ALA A 62 14.36 3.44 11.09
CA ALA A 62 13.42 4.29 11.81
C ALA A 62 14.13 5.25 12.78
N ALA A 63 13.83 6.54 12.63
CA ALA A 63 14.50 7.64 13.34
C ALA A 63 13.74 8.08 14.59
N SER A 64 12.41 8.08 14.55
CA SER A 64 11.57 8.49 15.69
C SER A 64 10.17 7.89 15.65
N ASP A 65 9.50 7.84 16.79
CA ASP A 65 8.14 7.30 16.92
C ASP A 65 7.08 8.32 16.50
N LYS A 66 5.94 7.80 16.02
CA LYS A 66 4.74 8.52 15.62
C LYS A 66 3.50 7.84 16.25
N LYS A 67 2.35 8.50 16.14
CA LYS A 67 1.08 7.99 16.68
C LYS A 67 0.72 6.62 16.09
N TYR A 68 0.21 5.72 16.96
CA TYR A 68 -0.27 4.37 16.65
C TYR A 68 0.83 3.42 16.16
N GLY A 69 1.97 3.41 16.87
CA GLY A 69 3.10 2.51 16.61
C GLY A 69 3.92 2.81 15.34
N ARG A 70 3.47 3.72 14.49
CA ARG A 70 4.18 4.12 13.26
C ARG A 70 5.48 4.84 13.57
N ARG A 71 6.39 4.89 12.60
CA ARG A 71 7.68 5.57 12.77
C ARG A 71 8.00 6.50 11.61
N VAL A 72 8.88 7.46 11.87
CA VAL A 72 9.48 8.31 10.85
C VAL A 72 10.72 7.60 10.31
N THR A 73 10.72 7.31 9.01
CA THR A 73 11.86 6.70 8.32
C THR A 73 12.98 7.73 8.16
N ALA A 74 14.23 7.35 8.49
CA ALA A 74 15.37 8.20 8.19
C ALA A 74 15.49 8.46 6.69
N ARG A 75 15.87 9.69 6.34
CA ARG A 75 16.02 10.11 4.95
C ARG A 75 17.24 10.99 4.75
N ARG A 76 17.80 10.94 3.55
CA ARG A 76 18.89 11.82 3.09
C ARG A 76 18.56 12.38 1.71
N GLU A 77 18.94 13.63 1.49
CA GLU A 77 18.75 14.27 0.19
C GLU A 77 19.72 13.64 -0.82
N ILE A 78 19.22 13.34 -2.02
CA ILE A 78 20.01 12.75 -3.12
C ILE A 78 19.74 13.53 -4.41
N PRO A 79 20.65 13.49 -5.40
CA PRO A 79 20.41 14.09 -6.70
C PRO A 79 19.14 13.53 -7.35
N LYS A 80 18.39 14.41 -8.03
CA LYS A 80 17.23 14.01 -8.81
C LYS A 80 17.67 13.15 -10.01
N PRO A 81 16.92 12.10 -10.35
CA PRO A 81 17.12 11.41 -11.62
C PRO A 81 16.72 12.31 -12.79
N GLU A 82 17.18 11.95 -13.98
CA GLU A 82 17.00 12.76 -15.20
C GLU A 82 15.53 13.12 -15.46
N ALA A 83 14.64 12.13 -15.36
CA ALA A 83 13.19 12.31 -15.54
C ALA A 83 12.58 13.36 -14.59
N TYR A 84 13.24 13.67 -13.47
CA TYR A 84 12.78 14.63 -12.47
C TYR A 84 13.57 15.94 -12.45
N ARG A 85 14.51 16.16 -13.37
CA ARG A 85 15.42 17.33 -13.36
C ARG A 85 14.69 18.66 -13.14
N GLN A 86 13.55 18.85 -13.82
CA GLN A 86 12.76 20.08 -13.80
C GLN A 86 11.76 20.18 -12.62
N ILE A 87 11.57 19.12 -11.84
CA ILE A 87 10.58 19.11 -10.75
C ILE A 87 11.12 19.93 -9.56
N PRO A 88 10.45 21.02 -9.11
CA PRO A 88 10.96 21.92 -8.08
C PRO A 88 10.78 21.37 -6.65
N ARG A 89 11.13 20.09 -6.44
CA ARG A 89 11.04 19.40 -5.14
C ARG A 89 12.35 18.68 -4.85
N ARG A 90 12.69 18.59 -3.57
CA ARG A 90 13.82 17.79 -3.09
C ARG A 90 13.51 16.30 -3.25
N PHE A 91 14.54 15.53 -3.59
CA PHE A 91 14.45 14.10 -3.79
C PHE A 91 15.25 13.39 -2.71
N TRP A 92 14.70 12.32 -2.16
CA TRP A 92 15.20 11.73 -0.92
C TRP A 92 15.36 10.22 -1.07
N HIS A 93 16.39 9.70 -0.42
CA HIS A 93 16.54 8.28 -0.12
C HIS A 93 16.02 8.01 1.29
N TYR A 94 14.87 7.35 1.38
CA TYR A 94 14.24 6.91 2.62
C TYR A 94 14.65 5.46 2.91
N GLY A 95 15.23 5.19 4.07
CA GLY A 95 15.65 3.84 4.43
C GLY A 95 17.13 3.74 4.83
N LEU A 96 17.60 2.52 5.02
CA LEU A 96 19.01 2.20 5.22
C LEU A 96 19.85 2.71 4.04
N ASP A 97 21.05 3.18 4.34
CA ASP A 97 22.09 3.46 3.36
C ASP A 97 23.02 2.28 3.16
N VAL A 98 24.10 2.50 2.41
CA VAL A 98 25.13 1.49 2.13
C VAL A 98 25.66 0.89 3.43
N GLU A 99 26.05 1.72 4.41
CA GLU A 99 26.62 1.24 5.67
C GLU A 99 25.57 0.52 6.53
N GLY A 100 24.37 1.06 6.64
CA GLY A 100 23.25 0.45 7.35
C GLY A 100 22.85 -0.90 6.76
N LEU A 101 22.71 -0.99 5.44
CA LEU A 101 22.43 -2.25 4.74
C LEU A 101 23.56 -3.27 4.94
N ALA A 102 24.81 -2.84 4.77
CA ALA A 102 25.98 -3.70 4.98
C ALA A 102 26.06 -4.22 6.43
N SER A 103 25.76 -3.38 7.41
CA SER A 103 25.70 -3.75 8.83
C SER A 103 24.62 -4.82 9.07
N ARG A 104 23.42 -4.61 8.53
CA ARG A 104 22.34 -5.61 8.63
C ARG A 104 22.71 -6.93 7.96
N VAL A 105 23.26 -6.90 6.75
CA VAL A 105 23.72 -8.11 6.04
C VAL A 105 24.77 -8.87 6.85
N ARG A 106 25.78 -8.19 7.40
CA ARG A 106 26.84 -8.82 8.21
C ARG A 106 26.33 -9.42 9.52
N SER A 107 25.20 -8.95 10.03
CA SER A 107 24.59 -9.46 11.27
C SER A 107 23.80 -10.76 11.08
N LEU A 108 23.63 -11.21 9.84
CA LEU A 108 22.85 -12.40 9.49
C LEU A 108 23.77 -13.49 8.91
N PRO A 109 23.38 -14.77 9.02
CA PRO A 109 24.04 -15.83 8.29
C PRO A 109 24.02 -15.54 6.78
N ARG A 110 25.09 -15.93 6.07
CA ARG A 110 25.14 -15.80 4.62
C ARG A 110 23.97 -16.59 4.00
N PRO A 111 23.10 -15.95 3.20
CA PRO A 111 21.96 -16.61 2.58
C PRO A 111 22.39 -17.39 1.33
N ASP A 112 21.58 -18.38 0.97
CA ASP A 112 21.66 -19.13 -0.29
C ASP A 112 20.81 -18.48 -1.39
N LEU A 113 19.82 -17.65 -1.00
CA LEU A 113 18.91 -16.94 -1.89
C LEU A 113 18.47 -15.61 -1.29
N ILE A 114 18.37 -14.57 -2.12
CA ILE A 114 17.83 -13.26 -1.73
C ILE A 114 16.55 -12.97 -2.51
N LEU A 115 15.49 -12.58 -1.79
CA LEU A 115 14.20 -12.17 -2.35
C LEU A 115 13.99 -10.68 -2.13
N VAL A 116 13.96 -9.90 -3.21
CA VAL A 116 13.72 -8.45 -3.17
C VAL A 116 12.28 -8.17 -3.60
N THR A 117 11.57 -7.30 -2.88
CA THR A 117 10.19 -6.91 -3.24
C THR A 117 10.07 -5.46 -3.68
N SER A 118 9.00 -5.13 -4.40
CA SER A 118 8.59 -3.74 -4.62
C SER A 118 7.08 -3.60 -4.80
N VAL A 119 6.50 -2.61 -4.12
CA VAL A 119 5.04 -2.35 -4.09
C VAL A 119 4.62 -1.31 -5.13
N MET A 120 5.48 -0.34 -5.45
CA MET A 120 5.18 0.75 -6.39
C MET A 120 6.13 0.72 -7.59
N THR A 121 5.60 1.01 -8.77
CA THR A 121 6.38 1.01 -10.02
C THR A 121 7.45 2.09 -10.04
N TYR A 122 7.12 3.29 -9.57
CA TYR A 122 8.03 4.44 -9.53
C TYR A 122 9.05 4.41 -8.38
N TRP A 123 9.07 3.36 -7.55
CA TRP A 123 10.12 3.14 -6.52
C TRP A 123 11.31 2.32 -7.03
N TYR A 124 11.35 1.97 -8.32
CA TYR A 124 12.36 1.07 -8.87
C TYR A 124 13.80 1.53 -8.61
N LYS A 125 14.09 2.83 -8.47
CA LYS A 125 15.45 3.31 -8.19
C LYS A 125 15.98 2.81 -6.86
N GLY A 126 15.14 2.76 -5.83
CA GLY A 126 15.50 2.15 -4.54
C GLY A 126 15.72 0.63 -4.66
N VAL A 127 14.94 -0.03 -5.51
CA VAL A 127 15.07 -1.47 -5.82
C VAL A 127 16.39 -1.77 -6.51
N PHE A 128 16.72 -1.04 -7.58
CA PHE A 128 17.92 -1.25 -8.39
C PHE A 128 19.17 -1.00 -7.54
N TRP A 129 19.18 0.11 -6.80
CA TRP A 129 20.24 0.39 -5.83
C TRP A 129 20.39 -0.74 -4.81
N CYS A 130 19.28 -1.23 -4.26
CA CYS A 130 19.33 -2.29 -3.25
C CYS A 130 19.91 -3.59 -3.82
N ILE A 131 19.52 -3.98 -5.03
CA ILE A 131 20.04 -5.17 -5.72
C ILE A 131 21.54 -5.02 -5.98
N GLU A 132 21.97 -3.87 -6.51
CA GLU A 132 23.39 -3.58 -6.74
C GLU A 132 24.21 -3.74 -5.45
N GLN A 133 23.78 -3.11 -4.36
CA GLN A 133 24.48 -3.22 -3.08
C GLN A 133 24.48 -4.66 -2.53
N LEU A 134 23.39 -5.41 -2.71
CA LEU A 134 23.31 -6.81 -2.27
C LEU A 134 24.27 -7.71 -3.07
N LYS A 135 24.42 -7.48 -4.38
CA LYS A 135 25.36 -8.25 -5.22
C LYS A 135 26.81 -7.96 -4.85
N ASP A 136 27.13 -6.71 -4.48
CA ASP A 136 28.47 -6.34 -3.99
C ASP A 136 28.77 -6.94 -2.61
N LEU A 137 27.79 -6.92 -1.70
CA LEU A 137 27.94 -7.43 -0.34
C LEU A 137 27.94 -8.96 -0.26
N LEU A 138 27.21 -9.62 -1.16
CA LEU A 138 27.00 -11.08 -1.19
C LEU A 138 27.28 -11.65 -2.58
N PRO A 139 28.53 -11.56 -3.08
CA PRO A 139 28.87 -11.98 -4.44
C PRO A 139 28.55 -13.46 -4.65
N GLY A 140 27.84 -13.78 -5.73
CA GLY A 140 27.45 -15.14 -6.11
C GLY A 140 26.19 -15.68 -5.43
N VAL A 141 25.53 -14.92 -4.55
CA VAL A 141 24.21 -15.29 -4.03
C VAL A 141 23.12 -14.83 -5.03
N PRO A 142 22.24 -15.72 -5.52
CA PRO A 142 21.20 -15.34 -6.46
C PRO A 142 20.19 -14.37 -5.84
N VAL A 143 19.77 -13.39 -6.63
CA VAL A 143 18.76 -12.37 -6.27
C VAL A 143 17.54 -12.52 -7.17
N ILE A 144 16.37 -12.70 -6.56
CA ILE A 144 15.07 -12.73 -7.25
C ILE A 144 14.28 -11.48 -6.90
N LEU A 145 13.83 -10.75 -7.92
CA LEU A 145 12.92 -9.62 -7.77
C LEU A 145 11.47 -10.06 -7.94
N GLY A 146 10.60 -9.72 -6.99
CA GLY A 146 9.15 -9.94 -7.04
C GLY A 146 8.33 -8.76 -6.51
N GLY A 147 7.01 -8.94 -6.42
CA GLY A 147 6.08 -7.91 -5.94
C GLY A 147 5.24 -7.29 -7.06
N ILE A 148 4.59 -6.17 -6.76
CA ILE A 148 3.65 -5.50 -7.69
C ILE A 148 4.38 -4.89 -8.87
N TYR A 149 5.51 -4.22 -8.63
CA TYR A 149 6.29 -3.56 -9.70
C TYR A 149 6.70 -4.51 -10.85
N PRO A 150 7.37 -5.65 -10.62
CA PRO A 150 7.76 -6.53 -11.73
C PRO A 150 6.59 -7.22 -12.44
N VAL A 151 5.42 -7.30 -11.79
CA VAL A 151 4.19 -7.78 -12.44
C VAL A 151 3.62 -6.73 -13.40
N LEU A 152 3.64 -5.46 -13.00
CA LEU A 152 3.08 -4.36 -13.80
C LEU A 152 4.05 -3.82 -14.86
N CYS A 153 5.36 -3.88 -14.61
CA CYS A 153 6.41 -3.38 -15.50
C CYS A 153 7.49 -4.45 -15.77
N PRO A 154 7.15 -5.61 -16.36
CA PRO A 154 8.08 -6.74 -16.46
C PRO A 154 9.33 -6.43 -17.29
N GLU A 155 9.19 -5.76 -18.44
CA GLU A 155 10.36 -5.42 -19.27
C GLU A 155 11.30 -4.48 -18.53
N HIS A 156 10.78 -3.44 -17.87
CA HIS A 156 11.60 -2.50 -17.12
C HIS A 156 12.24 -3.17 -15.88
N ALA A 157 11.54 -4.08 -15.21
CA ALA A 157 12.06 -4.80 -14.06
C ALA A 157 13.23 -5.74 -14.39
N SER A 158 13.30 -6.28 -15.61
CA SER A 158 14.46 -7.08 -16.06
C SER A 158 15.77 -6.29 -16.12
N LEU A 159 15.72 -4.96 -16.12
CA LEU A 159 16.91 -4.09 -16.09
C LEU A 159 17.48 -3.90 -14.68
N SER A 160 16.87 -4.50 -13.66
CA SER A 160 17.21 -4.28 -12.25
C SER A 160 18.55 -4.86 -11.79
N GLY A 161 19.16 -5.73 -12.60
CA GLY A 161 20.35 -6.49 -12.22
C GLY A 161 20.08 -7.71 -11.33
N ALA A 162 18.80 -8.00 -11.01
CA ALA A 162 18.41 -9.27 -10.39
C ALA A 162 18.74 -10.43 -11.34
N ASP A 163 19.03 -11.60 -10.77
CA ASP A 163 19.34 -12.79 -11.56
C ASP A 163 18.07 -13.41 -12.15
N GLU A 164 16.94 -13.28 -11.45
CA GLU A 164 15.61 -13.65 -11.96
C GLU A 164 14.54 -12.65 -11.52
N VAL A 165 13.43 -12.59 -12.28
CA VAL A 165 12.30 -11.68 -12.01
C VAL A 165 10.97 -12.44 -12.05
N GLN A 166 10.25 -12.47 -10.93
CA GLN A 166 8.88 -12.99 -10.87
C GLN A 166 7.91 -11.95 -11.45
N THR A 167 7.30 -12.28 -12.58
CA THR A 167 6.40 -11.35 -13.31
C THR A 167 4.93 -11.75 -13.29
N VAL A 168 4.63 -12.94 -12.74
CA VAL A 168 3.26 -13.41 -12.53
C VAL A 168 2.89 -13.23 -11.06
N PRO A 169 1.66 -12.78 -10.72
CA PRO A 169 1.20 -12.73 -9.33
C PRO A 169 1.37 -14.07 -8.62
N LEU A 170 1.89 -14.05 -7.40
CA LEU A 170 2.10 -15.23 -6.56
C LEU A 170 1.01 -15.28 -5.46
N PRO A 171 -0.09 -16.02 -5.65
CA PRO A 171 -1.14 -16.09 -4.64
C PRO A 171 -0.70 -16.94 -3.45
N LEU A 172 -0.61 -16.33 -2.27
CA LEU A 172 -0.22 -16.99 -1.01
C LEU A 172 -1.33 -16.99 0.05
N PRO A 173 -2.57 -17.42 -0.28
CA PRO A 173 -3.72 -17.24 0.61
C PRO A 173 -3.69 -18.10 1.88
N SER A 174 -2.87 -19.16 1.91
CA SER A 174 -2.82 -20.13 3.00
C SER A 174 -1.64 -19.95 3.96
N ALA A 175 -0.71 -19.04 3.65
CA ALA A 175 0.49 -18.78 4.45
C ALA A 175 0.19 -17.80 5.59
N THR A 176 0.86 -17.99 6.72
CA THR A 176 0.92 -17.04 7.84
C THR A 176 2.06 -16.06 7.56
N PRO A 177 1.87 -14.73 7.70
CA PRO A 177 2.95 -13.78 7.43
C PRO A 177 4.01 -13.87 8.51
N ALA A 178 5.29 -13.84 8.12
CA ALA A 178 6.44 -13.93 9.03
C ALA A 178 6.69 -12.65 9.84
N MET A 179 5.67 -12.19 10.58
CA MET A 179 5.70 -10.94 11.36
C MET A 179 6.67 -11.00 12.54
N ASP A 180 6.96 -12.19 13.05
CA ASP A 180 7.92 -12.45 14.13
C ASP A 180 9.37 -12.07 13.76
N LEU A 181 9.70 -11.96 12.46
CA LEU A 181 11.02 -11.51 12.00
C LEU A 181 11.32 -10.05 12.39
N TYR A 182 10.31 -9.28 12.77
CA TYR A 182 10.50 -7.94 13.34
C TYR A 182 10.83 -7.95 14.84
N GLY A 183 10.78 -9.10 15.51
CA GLY A 183 10.86 -9.20 16.97
C GLY A 183 9.63 -8.57 17.62
N ARG A 184 9.84 -7.62 18.54
CA ARG A 184 8.73 -6.87 19.15
C ARG A 184 8.07 -5.92 18.13
N LEU A 185 6.76 -6.05 17.97
CA LEU A 185 5.96 -5.21 17.10
C LEU A 185 5.50 -3.93 17.80
N THR A 186 5.46 -2.83 17.06
CA THR A 186 4.77 -1.60 17.48
C THR A 186 3.34 -1.53 16.90
N PHE A 187 3.08 -2.27 15.84
CA PHE A 187 1.78 -2.48 15.22
C PHE A 187 1.79 -3.78 14.42
N GLY A 188 0.62 -4.36 14.23
CA GLY A 188 0.36 -5.50 13.35
C GLY A 188 -0.32 -5.07 12.05
N VAL A 189 -0.38 -6.01 11.12
CA VAL A 189 -1.07 -5.88 9.83
C VAL A 189 -1.94 -7.11 9.58
N ALA A 190 -3.07 -6.92 8.92
CA ALA A 190 -4.00 -7.97 8.55
C ALA A 190 -4.42 -7.81 7.09
N LEU A 191 -4.67 -8.95 6.45
CA LEU A 191 -5.26 -9.04 5.12
C LEU A 191 -6.33 -10.12 5.21
N SER A 192 -7.61 -9.75 5.27
CA SER A 192 -8.70 -10.72 5.46
C SER A 192 -9.22 -11.31 4.14
N SER A 193 -8.88 -10.66 3.03
CA SER A 193 -9.27 -10.99 1.67
C SER A 193 -8.27 -10.42 0.66
N THR A 194 -8.21 -11.01 -0.53
CA THR A 194 -7.43 -10.52 -1.68
C THR A 194 -8.35 -10.19 -2.84
N GLY A 195 -7.99 -9.17 -3.61
CA GLY A 195 -8.76 -8.70 -4.75
C GLY A 195 -9.97 -7.87 -4.36
N CYS A 196 -10.68 -7.37 -5.36
CA CYS A 196 -11.83 -6.50 -5.20
C CYS A 196 -12.94 -6.93 -6.18
N PRO A 197 -14.22 -6.99 -5.76
CA PRO A 197 -15.34 -7.27 -6.67
C PRO A 197 -15.63 -6.10 -7.65
N ARG A 198 -14.98 -4.95 -7.47
CA ARG A 198 -15.12 -3.77 -8.34
C ARG A 198 -14.03 -3.76 -9.41
N ARG A 199 -14.28 -3.04 -10.51
CA ARG A 199 -13.35 -2.90 -11.65
C ARG A 199 -13.16 -1.43 -12.03
N CYS A 200 -12.76 -0.60 -11.07
CA CYS A 200 -12.43 0.80 -11.35
C CYS A 200 -11.32 0.88 -12.41
N THR A 201 -11.46 1.78 -13.39
CA THR A 201 -10.58 1.87 -14.56
C THR A 201 -9.16 2.32 -14.23
N TYR A 202 -8.96 2.93 -13.05
CA TYR A 202 -7.68 3.41 -12.54
C TYR A 202 -6.97 2.44 -11.58
N CYS A 203 -7.59 1.31 -11.22
CA CYS A 203 -7.09 0.43 -10.15
C CYS A 203 -6.55 -0.90 -10.70
N ALA A 204 -5.38 -1.33 -10.22
CA ALA A 204 -4.76 -2.59 -10.63
C ALA A 204 -5.20 -3.82 -9.80
N SER A 205 -6.13 -3.69 -8.86
CA SER A 205 -6.55 -4.80 -7.99
C SER A 205 -6.95 -6.04 -8.79
N SER A 206 -7.74 -5.91 -9.87
CA SER A 206 -8.13 -7.05 -10.70
C SER A 206 -7.04 -7.61 -11.61
N LEU A 207 -5.93 -6.87 -11.81
CA LEU A 207 -4.76 -7.36 -12.54
C LEU A 207 -3.88 -8.21 -11.62
N LEU A 208 -3.72 -7.77 -10.38
CA LEU A 208 -2.90 -8.43 -9.36
C LEU A 208 -3.64 -9.61 -8.71
N TRP A 209 -4.95 -9.46 -8.54
CA TRP A 209 -5.86 -10.43 -7.91
C TRP A 209 -7.16 -10.51 -8.73
N PRO A 210 -7.20 -11.39 -9.76
CA PRO A 210 -8.34 -11.46 -10.68
C PRO A 210 -9.67 -11.81 -10.02
N GLU A 211 -9.62 -12.49 -8.88
CA GLU A 211 -10.77 -12.94 -8.10
C GLU A 211 -10.74 -12.38 -6.69
N PHE A 212 -11.92 -12.01 -6.19
CA PHE A 212 -12.11 -11.73 -4.78
C PHE A 212 -12.13 -13.02 -3.97
N ARG A 213 -11.17 -13.18 -3.05
CA ARG A 213 -11.06 -14.38 -2.21
C ARG A 213 -10.92 -13.98 -0.75
N ARG A 214 -11.78 -14.56 0.08
CA ARG A 214 -11.72 -14.43 1.54
C ARG A 214 -10.76 -15.47 2.12
N ARG A 215 -10.05 -15.09 3.17
CA ARG A 215 -9.20 -16.02 3.94
C ARG A 215 -10.01 -16.67 5.06
N ASP A 216 -9.47 -17.76 5.58
CA ASP A 216 -10.08 -18.46 6.72
C ASP A 216 -10.04 -17.59 7.99
N LEU A 217 -11.20 -17.40 8.61
CA LEU A 217 -11.34 -16.55 9.81
C LEU A 217 -10.55 -17.09 10.99
N GLY A 218 -10.50 -18.42 11.18
CA GLY A 218 -9.76 -19.04 12.27
C GLY A 218 -8.26 -18.74 12.17
N ARG A 219 -7.68 -18.86 10.97
CA ARG A 219 -6.29 -18.49 10.69
C ARG A 219 -6.04 -17.00 10.88
N LEU A 220 -6.93 -16.14 10.40
CA LEU A 220 -6.78 -14.69 10.57
C LEU A 220 -6.76 -14.28 12.05
N VAL A 221 -7.62 -14.88 12.87
CA VAL A 221 -7.62 -14.61 14.31
C VAL A 221 -6.32 -15.11 14.95
N ALA A 222 -5.85 -16.31 14.62
CA ALA A 222 -4.56 -16.82 15.12
C ALA A 222 -3.37 -15.94 14.68
N GLU A 223 -3.43 -15.37 13.46
CA GLU A 223 -2.44 -14.40 12.97
C GLU A 223 -2.48 -13.09 13.76
N VAL A 224 -3.65 -12.66 14.23
CA VAL A 224 -3.80 -11.50 15.12
C VAL A 224 -3.28 -11.83 16.52
N ASP A 225 -3.64 -12.99 17.08
CA ASP A 225 -3.15 -13.45 18.38
C ASP A 225 -1.61 -13.41 18.44
N LEU A 226 -0.95 -14.00 17.44
CA LEU A 226 0.51 -13.99 17.34
C LEU A 226 1.09 -12.56 17.32
N GLN A 227 0.47 -11.64 16.58
CA GLN A 227 0.97 -10.27 16.48
C GLN A 227 0.76 -9.48 17.78
N VAL A 228 -0.33 -9.72 18.49
CA VAL A 228 -0.58 -9.14 19.82
C VAL A 228 0.42 -9.68 20.84
N ASP A 229 0.72 -10.97 20.82
CA ASP A 229 1.75 -11.59 21.67
C ASP A 229 3.15 -11.02 21.40
N LEU A 230 3.42 -10.63 20.15
CA LEU A 230 4.65 -9.91 19.76
C LEU A 230 4.62 -8.42 20.16
N GLY A 231 3.53 -7.92 20.76
CA GLY A 231 3.42 -6.58 21.32
C GLY A 231 2.63 -5.56 20.50
N ALA A 232 1.90 -5.99 19.46
CA ALA A 232 1.08 -5.07 18.67
C ALA A 232 -0.12 -4.53 19.47
N GLU A 233 -0.23 -3.20 19.57
CA GLU A 233 -1.40 -2.51 20.15
C GLU A 233 -2.32 -1.89 19.09
N ASP A 234 -1.85 -1.83 17.85
CA ASP A 234 -2.53 -1.28 16.68
C ASP A 234 -2.50 -2.32 15.56
N LEU A 235 -3.60 -2.50 14.81
CA LEU A 235 -3.71 -3.45 13.70
C LEU A 235 -4.29 -2.76 12.47
N ALA A 236 -3.58 -2.81 11.34
CA ALA A 236 -4.02 -2.20 10.09
C ALA A 236 -4.47 -3.25 9.04
N PHE A 237 -5.65 -3.05 8.47
CA PHE A 237 -6.22 -3.89 7.41
C PHE A 237 -5.85 -3.39 6.01
N TYR A 238 -5.26 -4.26 5.19
CA TYR A 238 -4.81 -3.96 3.83
C TYR A 238 -5.65 -4.60 2.72
N ASP A 239 -6.85 -5.06 3.06
CA ASP A 239 -7.83 -5.53 2.10
C ASP A 239 -8.15 -4.46 1.05
N ASP A 240 -8.29 -4.88 -0.21
CA ASP A 240 -8.79 -4.01 -1.29
C ASP A 240 -10.29 -3.73 -1.13
N ALA A 241 -11.02 -4.62 -0.43
CA ALA A 241 -12.46 -4.55 -0.22
C ALA A 241 -12.87 -5.11 1.15
N LEU A 242 -12.35 -4.53 2.25
CA LEU A 242 -12.53 -5.05 3.63
C LEU A 242 -13.99 -5.37 4.02
N LEU A 243 -14.93 -4.53 3.58
CA LEU A 243 -16.34 -4.64 3.93
C LEU A 243 -17.16 -5.47 2.93
N ALA A 244 -16.54 -6.04 1.90
CA ALA A 244 -17.25 -6.93 0.99
C ALA A 244 -17.69 -8.20 1.73
N ALA A 245 -18.99 -8.49 1.72
CA ALA A 245 -19.62 -9.58 2.49
C ALA A 245 -19.38 -9.45 4.00
N LYS A 246 -19.59 -8.24 4.54
CA LYS A 246 -19.32 -7.90 5.94
C LYS A 246 -20.08 -8.78 6.95
N GLU A 247 -21.29 -9.21 6.62
CA GLU A 247 -22.15 -10.01 7.49
C GLU A 247 -21.52 -11.38 7.79
N ASP A 248 -21.02 -12.04 6.75
CA ASP A 248 -20.49 -13.42 6.83
C ASP A 248 -18.99 -13.47 7.10
N HIS A 249 -18.29 -12.33 7.06
CA HIS A 249 -16.83 -12.30 7.15
C HIS A 249 -16.30 -11.23 8.11
N PHE A 250 -16.55 -9.96 7.82
CA PHE A 250 -16.00 -8.84 8.61
C PHE A 250 -16.53 -8.81 10.04
N TYR A 251 -17.84 -9.03 10.25
CA TYR A 251 -18.46 -9.00 11.57
C TYR A 251 -17.99 -10.15 12.46
N PRO A 252 -17.98 -11.43 12.01
CA PRO A 252 -17.35 -12.51 12.77
C PRO A 252 -15.88 -12.26 13.09
N LEU A 253 -15.11 -11.71 12.14
CA LEU A 253 -13.70 -11.36 12.38
C LEU A 253 -13.57 -10.32 13.50
N CYS A 254 -14.33 -9.23 13.42
CA CYS A 254 -14.32 -8.18 14.43
C CYS A 254 -14.74 -8.73 15.80
N GLN A 255 -15.77 -9.58 15.85
CA GLN A 255 -16.21 -10.19 17.10
C GLN A 255 -15.10 -11.07 17.70
N GLY A 256 -14.46 -11.90 16.88
CA GLY A 256 -13.33 -12.72 17.31
C GLY A 256 -12.15 -11.92 17.85
N ILE A 257 -11.89 -10.74 17.31
CA ILE A 257 -10.86 -9.81 17.80
C ILE A 257 -11.30 -9.14 19.12
N ILE A 258 -12.55 -8.65 19.20
CA ILE A 258 -13.08 -8.00 20.42
C ILE A 258 -13.00 -8.95 21.62
N ASP A 259 -13.41 -10.21 21.43
CA ASP A 259 -13.50 -11.18 22.52
C ASP A 259 -12.13 -11.57 23.08
N ARG A 260 -11.10 -11.59 22.22
CA ARG A 260 -9.74 -12.02 22.59
C ARG A 260 -8.84 -10.85 23.01
N HIS A 261 -8.96 -9.72 22.32
CA HIS A 261 -8.05 -8.57 22.44
C HIS A 261 -8.81 -7.27 22.71
N PRO A 262 -9.55 -7.17 23.83
CA PRO A 262 -10.28 -5.96 24.16
C PRO A 262 -9.30 -4.79 24.31
N GLY A 263 -9.47 -3.77 23.48
CA GLY A 263 -8.62 -2.57 23.46
C GLY A 263 -7.63 -2.48 22.31
N LEU A 264 -7.48 -3.53 21.49
CA LEU A 264 -6.72 -3.46 20.24
C LEU A 264 -7.29 -2.36 19.34
N ARG A 265 -6.42 -1.47 18.84
CA ARG A 265 -6.84 -0.33 18.01
C ARG A 265 -6.78 -0.73 16.53
N LEU A 266 -7.88 -0.58 15.82
CA LEU A 266 -7.98 -1.02 14.43
C LEU A 266 -7.88 0.15 13.44
N HIS A 267 -7.34 -0.10 12.25
CA HIS A 267 -7.15 0.90 11.21
C HIS A 267 -7.47 0.34 9.81
N ALA A 268 -8.12 1.13 8.96
CA ALA A 268 -8.38 0.80 7.57
C ALA A 268 -7.72 1.83 6.63
N PRO A 269 -6.42 1.70 6.30
CA PRO A 269 -5.72 2.68 5.47
C PRO A 269 -6.16 2.72 4.01
N ASN A 270 -6.64 1.62 3.43
CA ASN A 270 -6.97 1.52 2.00
C ASN A 270 -8.33 2.14 1.62
N GLY A 271 -9.13 2.51 2.61
CA GLY A 271 -10.47 3.06 2.41
C GLY A 271 -11.56 2.01 2.52
N LEU A 272 -12.68 2.42 3.08
CA LEU A 272 -13.89 1.64 3.28
C LEU A 272 -14.91 2.05 2.22
N HIS A 273 -15.52 1.05 1.59
CA HIS A 273 -16.51 1.29 0.56
C HIS A 273 -17.78 1.91 1.18
N VAL A 274 -18.14 3.10 0.71
CA VAL A 274 -19.20 3.95 1.29
C VAL A 274 -20.55 3.23 1.39
N ARG A 275 -20.93 2.48 0.35
CA ARG A 275 -22.21 1.73 0.31
C ARG A 275 -22.34 0.70 1.43
N GLU A 276 -21.24 0.17 1.92
CA GLU A 276 -21.25 -0.87 2.94
C GLU A 276 -21.47 -0.30 4.35
N ILE A 277 -21.46 1.02 4.52
CA ILE A 277 -21.62 1.69 5.80
C ILE A 277 -23.11 1.93 6.10
N ASP A 278 -23.77 0.90 6.61
CA ASP A 278 -25.07 1.00 7.29
C ASP A 278 -24.90 1.20 8.81
N ARG A 279 -26.01 1.18 9.56
CA ARG A 279 -26.00 1.40 11.02
C ARG A 279 -25.22 0.31 11.76
N ASP A 280 -25.42 -0.95 11.36
CA ASP A 280 -24.76 -2.09 12.00
C ASP A 280 -23.27 -2.10 11.71
N CYS A 281 -22.86 -1.77 10.48
CA CYS A 281 -21.45 -1.62 10.12
C CYS A 281 -20.80 -0.48 10.91
N ALA A 282 -21.43 0.69 10.99
CA ALA A 282 -20.90 1.83 11.74
C ALA A 282 -20.76 1.48 13.24
N SER A 283 -21.76 0.82 13.82
CA SER A 283 -21.71 0.33 15.19
C SER A 283 -20.61 -0.70 15.41
N MET A 284 -20.45 -1.66 14.48
CA MET A 284 -19.41 -2.69 14.57
C MET A 284 -18.01 -2.07 14.49
N LEU A 285 -17.76 -1.17 13.54
CA LEU A 285 -16.48 -0.45 13.41
C LEU A 285 -16.11 0.27 14.71
N HIS A 286 -17.08 0.98 15.30
CA HIS A 286 -16.87 1.71 16.55
C HIS A 286 -16.58 0.75 17.71
N ARG A 287 -17.41 -0.29 17.88
CA ARG A 287 -17.27 -1.30 18.95
C ARG A 287 -15.98 -2.10 18.84
N ALA A 288 -15.54 -2.43 17.63
CA ALA A 288 -14.30 -3.14 17.35
C ALA A 288 -13.04 -2.28 17.57
N GLY A 289 -13.20 -0.97 17.83
CA GLY A 289 -12.07 -0.11 18.16
C GLY A 289 -11.37 0.50 16.95
N PHE A 290 -12.02 0.59 15.78
CA PHE A 290 -11.44 1.32 14.64
C PHE A 290 -11.21 2.78 15.01
N LYS A 291 -9.95 3.23 15.00
CA LYS A 291 -9.56 4.61 15.37
C LYS A 291 -9.38 5.53 14.17
N THR A 292 -9.19 4.95 12.99
CA THR A 292 -8.99 5.68 11.74
C THR A 292 -9.98 5.15 10.72
N ILE A 293 -10.98 5.96 10.38
CA ILE A 293 -11.93 5.66 9.30
C ILE A 293 -11.51 6.45 8.07
N ARG A 294 -11.36 5.75 6.96
CA ARG A 294 -11.14 6.35 5.64
C ARG A 294 -12.24 5.88 4.73
N LEU A 295 -13.03 6.78 4.16
CA LEU A 295 -14.08 6.46 3.20
C LEU A 295 -13.55 6.62 1.78
N SER A 296 -13.93 5.70 0.90
CA SER A 296 -13.61 5.79 -0.53
C SER A 296 -14.76 6.41 -1.31
N LEU A 297 -14.76 7.74 -1.43
CA LEU A 297 -15.67 8.50 -2.30
C LEU A 297 -15.04 8.77 -3.67
N GLU A 298 -13.76 9.15 -3.67
CA GLU A 298 -12.96 9.59 -4.83
C GLU A 298 -13.43 10.92 -5.45
N GLY A 299 -14.68 11.04 -5.84
CA GLY A 299 -15.24 12.25 -6.43
C GLY A 299 -16.75 12.18 -6.59
N ILE A 300 -17.38 13.34 -6.72
CA ILE A 300 -18.81 13.45 -7.10
C ILE A 300 -18.98 13.96 -8.54
N ASP A 301 -17.88 14.26 -9.21
CA ASP A 301 -17.83 14.68 -10.60
C ASP A 301 -17.96 13.50 -11.58
N GLU A 302 -18.42 13.79 -12.79
CA GLU A 302 -18.69 12.80 -13.84
C GLU A 302 -17.46 11.94 -14.15
N ILE A 303 -16.27 12.53 -14.22
CA ILE A 303 -15.03 11.80 -14.53
C ILE A 303 -14.71 10.75 -13.45
N ASN A 304 -14.81 11.11 -12.17
CA ASN A 304 -14.65 10.13 -11.09
C ASN A 304 -15.75 9.07 -11.08
N LEU A 305 -17.00 9.47 -11.30
CA LEU A 305 -18.13 8.55 -11.31
C LEU A 305 -17.99 7.53 -12.43
N GLU A 306 -17.62 7.95 -13.64
CA GLU A 306 -17.35 7.05 -14.77
C GLU A 306 -16.16 6.14 -14.49
N ALA A 307 -15.03 6.70 -14.06
CA ALA A 307 -13.81 5.93 -13.78
C ALA A 307 -14.00 4.88 -12.66
N GLY A 308 -14.85 5.17 -11.67
CA GLY A 308 -15.23 4.27 -10.59
C GLY A 308 -16.38 3.29 -10.92
N GLY A 309 -17.02 3.42 -12.09
CA GLY A 309 -18.23 2.69 -12.44
C GLY A 309 -19.38 2.96 -11.47
N ILE A 310 -19.60 4.23 -11.13
CA ILE A 310 -20.57 4.76 -10.17
C ILE A 310 -20.46 4.01 -8.83
N LYS A 311 -19.26 4.10 -8.24
CA LYS A 311 -18.87 3.41 -7.00
C LYS A 311 -19.74 3.81 -5.81
N ALA A 312 -20.08 5.08 -5.69
CA ALA A 312 -20.95 5.62 -4.66
C ALA A 312 -21.66 6.88 -5.17
N THR A 313 -22.87 7.13 -4.68
CA THR A 313 -23.64 8.37 -4.90
C THR A 313 -23.44 9.33 -3.73
N SER A 314 -23.76 10.62 -3.95
CA SER A 314 -23.75 11.66 -2.92
C SER A 314 -24.69 11.33 -1.74
N GLU A 315 -25.86 10.74 -2.02
CA GLU A 315 -26.81 10.31 -1.00
C GLU A 315 -26.26 9.17 -0.14
N GLU A 316 -25.66 8.15 -0.78
CA GLU A 316 -25.03 7.03 -0.07
C GLU A 316 -23.89 7.53 0.82
N TYR A 317 -23.09 8.47 0.33
CA TYR A 317 -22.03 9.11 1.11
C TYR A 317 -22.57 9.89 2.31
N ARG A 318 -23.57 10.74 2.10
CA ARG A 318 -24.23 11.49 3.18
C ARG A 318 -24.76 10.54 4.27
N ALA A 319 -25.37 9.44 3.87
CA ALA A 319 -25.89 8.45 4.79
C ALA A 319 -24.76 7.75 5.56
N ALA A 320 -23.67 7.34 4.90
CA ALA A 320 -22.52 6.72 5.54
C ALA A 320 -21.88 7.62 6.61
N VAL A 321 -21.63 8.89 6.28
CA VAL A 321 -21.08 9.88 7.24
C VAL A 321 -22.01 10.06 8.43
N SER A 322 -23.31 10.27 8.19
CA SER A 322 -24.31 10.41 9.25
C SER A 322 -24.33 9.20 10.19
N ARG A 323 -24.25 7.98 9.66
CA ARG A 323 -24.23 6.74 10.45
C ARG A 323 -22.96 6.60 11.28
N LEU A 324 -21.80 6.95 10.75
CA LEU A 324 -20.55 6.94 11.50
C LEU A 324 -20.56 7.96 12.65
N LEU A 325 -21.01 9.19 12.38
CA LEU A 325 -21.15 10.21 13.42
C LEU A 325 -22.15 9.75 14.50
N GLY A 326 -23.29 9.18 14.09
CA GLY A 326 -24.29 8.61 15.00
C GLY A 326 -23.78 7.42 15.82
N ALA A 327 -22.80 6.67 15.33
CA ALA A 327 -22.15 5.59 16.06
C ALA A 327 -21.11 6.06 17.08
N GLY A 328 -20.78 7.36 17.11
CA GLY A 328 -19.86 7.96 18.09
C GLY A 328 -18.52 8.42 17.52
N TYR A 329 -18.31 8.35 16.20
CA TYR A 329 -17.12 8.92 15.58
C TYR A 329 -17.17 10.45 15.60
N ARG A 330 -16.04 11.09 15.92
CA ARG A 330 -15.90 12.54 15.72
C ARG A 330 -15.62 12.88 14.25
N PRO A 331 -16.01 14.08 13.80
CA PRO A 331 -15.68 14.61 12.48
C PRO A 331 -14.23 14.40 12.03
N ASP A 332 -13.26 14.67 12.91
CA ASP A 332 -11.83 14.57 12.60
C ASP A 332 -11.32 13.12 12.47
N GLN A 333 -12.13 12.13 12.87
CA GLN A 333 -11.81 10.71 12.75
C GLN A 333 -12.35 10.08 11.46
N VAL A 334 -13.24 10.78 10.75
CA VAL A 334 -13.83 10.35 9.48
C VAL A 334 -13.11 11.07 8.34
N GLU A 335 -12.04 10.45 7.84
CA GLU A 335 -11.35 10.91 6.63
C GLU A 335 -12.06 10.36 5.38
N THR A 336 -12.02 11.08 4.28
CA THR A 336 -12.56 10.64 2.97
C THR A 336 -11.53 10.89 1.90
N TYR A 337 -11.18 9.84 1.15
CA TYR A 337 -10.33 9.96 -0.01
C TYR A 337 -11.06 10.69 -1.14
N VAL A 338 -10.39 11.71 -1.66
CA VAL A 338 -10.77 12.48 -2.86
C VAL A 338 -9.65 12.31 -3.86
N LEU A 339 -9.93 11.71 -5.01
CA LEU A 339 -8.98 11.39 -6.05
C LEU A 339 -8.75 12.62 -6.93
N VAL A 340 -7.48 12.91 -7.19
CA VAL A 340 -7.02 14.12 -7.88
C VAL A 340 -6.11 13.77 -9.03
N GLY A 341 -6.36 14.39 -10.18
CA GLY A 341 -5.52 14.30 -11.37
C GLY A 341 -5.87 13.15 -12.30
N LEU A 342 -7.14 12.71 -12.33
CA LEU A 342 -7.62 11.84 -13.40
C LEU A 342 -7.62 12.57 -14.75
N PRO A 343 -7.37 11.88 -15.88
CA PRO A 343 -7.47 12.45 -17.22
C PRO A 343 -8.77 13.24 -17.43
N GLY A 344 -8.64 14.53 -17.78
CA GLY A 344 -9.74 15.47 -18.04
C GLY A 344 -10.34 16.16 -16.80
N GLN A 345 -9.92 15.79 -15.58
CA GLN A 345 -10.50 16.32 -14.34
C GLN A 345 -10.12 17.79 -14.13
N LYS A 346 -11.07 18.62 -13.68
CA LYS A 346 -10.81 20.04 -13.38
C LYS A 346 -10.61 20.28 -11.89
N ALA A 347 -9.79 21.28 -11.56
CA ALA A 347 -9.58 21.71 -10.18
C ALA A 347 -10.89 22.19 -9.51
N SER A 348 -11.82 22.77 -10.26
CA SER A 348 -13.16 23.17 -9.77
C SER A 348 -13.95 21.98 -9.21
N ASP A 349 -13.92 20.86 -9.93
CA ASP A 349 -14.73 19.67 -9.63
C ASP A 349 -14.20 18.98 -8.37
N ILE A 350 -12.87 18.96 -8.21
CA ILE A 350 -12.22 18.51 -7.00
C ILE A 350 -12.56 19.43 -5.83
N ALA A 351 -12.53 20.75 -6.03
CA ALA A 351 -12.87 21.72 -4.98
C ALA A 351 -14.32 21.58 -4.52
N GLU A 352 -15.26 21.32 -5.44
CA GLU A 352 -16.66 21.01 -5.11
C GLU A 352 -16.79 19.73 -4.28
N THR A 353 -16.09 18.66 -4.67
CA THR A 353 -16.03 17.43 -3.89
C THR A 353 -15.50 17.67 -2.47
N ILE A 354 -14.42 18.45 -2.32
CA ILE A 354 -13.86 18.80 -1.00
C ILE A 354 -14.88 19.56 -0.15
N ARG A 355 -15.57 20.56 -0.73
CA ARG A 355 -16.60 21.33 -0.02
C ARG A 355 -17.77 20.45 0.39
N PHE A 356 -18.22 19.55 -0.49
CA PHE A 356 -19.27 18.58 -0.20
C PHE A 356 -18.90 17.68 0.99
N VAL A 357 -17.72 17.06 0.96
CA VAL A 357 -17.20 16.23 2.07
C VAL A 357 -17.18 17.00 3.39
N ARG A 358 -16.64 18.22 3.37
CA ARG A 358 -16.55 19.08 4.56
C ARG A 358 -17.91 19.52 5.09
N SER A 359 -18.86 19.82 4.20
CA SER A 359 -20.22 20.23 4.59
C SER A 359 -20.96 19.15 5.39
N LEU A 360 -20.53 17.89 5.28
CA LEU A 360 -21.09 16.75 5.99
C LEU A 360 -20.33 16.42 7.28
N GLY A 361 -19.30 17.19 7.63
CA GLY A 361 -18.49 16.98 8.83
C GLY A 361 -17.40 15.92 8.69
N ALA A 362 -17.08 15.48 7.47
CA ALA A 362 -15.93 14.60 7.22
C ALA A 362 -14.71 15.40 6.75
N LYS A 363 -13.52 14.84 6.93
CA LYS A 363 -12.26 15.45 6.49
C LYS A 363 -11.86 14.94 5.10
N ALA A 364 -11.77 15.82 4.13
CA ALA A 364 -11.23 15.49 2.81
C ALA A 364 -9.74 15.17 2.89
N LYS A 365 -9.32 14.12 2.18
CA LYS A 365 -7.93 13.69 2.08
C LYS A 365 -7.60 13.41 0.63
N LEU A 366 -6.75 14.24 0.05
CA LEU A 366 -6.40 14.11 -1.36
C LEU A 366 -5.52 12.87 -1.57
N ALA A 367 -5.96 12.03 -2.49
CA ALA A 367 -5.18 10.94 -3.07
C ALA A 367 -4.86 11.35 -4.51
N GLN A 368 -3.59 11.45 -4.86
CA GLN A 368 -3.20 11.79 -6.24
C GLN A 368 -3.20 10.53 -7.10
N TYR A 369 -3.74 10.64 -8.31
CA TYR A 369 -3.74 9.60 -9.31
C TYR A 369 -2.30 9.27 -9.74
N SER A 370 -2.06 7.97 -9.94
CA SER A 370 -0.85 7.41 -10.54
C SER A 370 -1.29 6.61 -11.75
N PRO A 371 -0.72 6.82 -12.95
CA PRO A 371 -1.05 6.01 -14.11
C PRO A 371 -0.45 4.61 -13.93
N ILE A 372 -1.31 3.62 -13.66
CA ILE A 372 -0.88 2.26 -13.35
C ILE A 372 -0.88 1.38 -14.61
N PRO A 373 0.28 0.84 -15.03
CA PRO A 373 0.38 -0.02 -16.21
C PRO A 373 -0.63 -1.17 -16.23
N GLY A 374 -1.19 -1.44 -17.42
CA GLY A 374 -2.17 -2.49 -17.63
C GLY A 374 -3.62 -2.13 -17.29
N THR A 375 -3.87 -1.03 -16.57
CA THR A 375 -5.24 -0.55 -16.28
C THR A 375 -5.89 0.08 -17.52
N PRO A 376 -7.24 0.08 -17.64
CA PRO A 376 -7.91 0.75 -18.74
C PRO A 376 -7.53 2.24 -18.88
N LEU A 377 -7.51 2.98 -17.77
CA LEU A 377 -7.19 4.41 -17.79
C LEU A 377 -5.74 4.68 -18.19
N PHE A 378 -4.81 3.78 -17.87
CA PHE A 378 -3.44 3.88 -18.36
C PHE A 378 -3.35 3.89 -19.88
N ARG A 379 -4.18 3.12 -20.58
CA ARG A 379 -4.20 3.11 -22.05
C ARG A 379 -4.60 4.49 -22.61
N GLU A 380 -5.54 5.17 -21.96
CA GLU A 380 -5.94 6.53 -22.33
C GLU A 380 -4.82 7.53 -22.05
N VAL A 381 -4.09 7.37 -20.95
CA VAL A 381 -2.91 8.19 -20.64
C VAL A 381 -1.87 8.07 -21.75
N LEU A 382 -1.60 6.87 -22.25
CA LEU A 382 -0.61 6.65 -23.31
C LEU A 382 -0.96 7.33 -24.64
N CYS A 383 -2.23 7.63 -24.90
CA CYS A 383 -2.62 8.40 -26.10
C CYS A 383 -2.06 9.83 -26.09
N ARG A 384 -1.82 10.40 -24.90
CA ARG A 384 -1.29 11.77 -24.73
C ARG A 384 0.16 11.78 -24.24
N HIS A 385 0.54 10.78 -23.44
CA HIS A 385 1.82 10.70 -22.74
C HIS A 385 2.47 9.30 -22.91
N PRO A 386 2.87 8.92 -24.13
CA PRO A 386 3.45 7.59 -24.40
C PRO A 386 4.78 7.34 -23.66
N GLU A 387 5.49 8.39 -23.24
CA GLU A 387 6.71 8.32 -22.44
C GLU A 387 6.51 7.62 -21.08
N VAL A 388 5.29 7.68 -20.51
CA VAL A 388 4.95 7.08 -19.21
C VAL A 388 5.05 5.56 -19.22
N GLN A 389 4.95 4.91 -20.39
CA GLN A 389 5.15 3.47 -20.55
C GLN A 389 6.59 3.07 -20.28
N HIS A 390 7.55 3.87 -20.72
CA HIS A 390 8.97 3.51 -20.77
C HIS A 390 9.75 3.98 -19.55
N GLU A 391 9.29 5.05 -18.89
CA GLU A 391 9.89 5.58 -17.68
C GLU A 391 8.91 5.52 -16.50
N PRO A 392 8.97 4.47 -15.65
CA PRO A 392 8.08 4.32 -14.52
C PRO A 392 8.15 5.47 -13.52
N LEU A 393 9.22 6.27 -13.48
CA LEU A 393 9.26 7.48 -12.65
C LEU A 393 8.14 8.47 -13.01
N LEU A 394 7.70 8.53 -14.26
CA LEU A 394 6.59 9.40 -14.68
C LEU A 394 5.22 8.90 -14.21
N GLN A 395 5.15 7.70 -13.64
CA GLN A 395 3.96 7.14 -13.00
C GLN A 395 3.80 7.62 -11.56
N ASN A 396 4.79 8.33 -11.00
CA ASN A 396 4.73 8.83 -9.63
C ASN A 396 3.57 9.81 -9.44
N ASN A 397 2.72 9.56 -8.44
CA ASN A 397 1.52 10.37 -8.18
C ASN A 397 1.81 11.85 -7.90
N THR A 398 2.99 12.18 -7.38
CA THR A 398 3.43 13.57 -7.14
C THR A 398 3.79 14.28 -8.44
N VAL A 399 4.20 13.52 -9.46
CA VAL A 399 4.78 14.05 -10.69
C VAL A 399 3.75 14.06 -11.82
N TYR A 400 2.98 12.98 -11.93
CA TYR A 400 2.10 12.75 -13.07
C TYR A 400 1.14 13.92 -13.30
N SER A 401 0.28 14.23 -12.33
CA SER A 401 -0.73 15.25 -12.53
C SER A 401 -0.12 16.64 -12.80
N PRO A 402 0.79 17.18 -11.96
CA PRO A 402 1.24 18.55 -12.12
C PRO A 402 2.29 18.78 -13.21
N PHE A 403 3.03 17.76 -13.62
CA PHE A 403 4.20 17.93 -14.48
C PHE A 403 4.24 17.04 -15.72
N VAL A 404 3.43 15.97 -15.78
CA VAL A 404 3.29 15.13 -16.98
C VAL A 404 2.01 15.49 -17.72
N SER A 405 0.85 15.33 -17.06
CA SER A 405 -0.44 15.66 -17.66
C SER A 405 -0.67 17.18 -17.77
N GLY A 406 -0.22 17.93 -16.76
CA GLY A 406 -0.47 19.36 -16.64
C GLY A 406 -1.93 19.74 -16.38
N GLU A 407 -2.84 18.77 -16.19
CA GLU A 407 -4.28 19.02 -16.04
C GLU A 407 -4.64 19.70 -14.72
N ILE A 408 -3.91 19.38 -13.64
CA ILE A 408 -3.98 20.07 -12.36
C ILE A 408 -2.58 20.58 -12.04
N THR A 409 -2.38 21.89 -12.12
CA THR A 409 -1.07 22.51 -11.87
C THR A 409 -0.62 22.33 -10.42
N ALA A 410 0.68 22.53 -10.17
CA ALA A 410 1.23 22.44 -8.81
C ALA A 410 0.61 23.48 -7.86
N GLU A 411 0.24 24.66 -8.38
CA GLU A 411 -0.43 25.73 -7.64
C GLU A 411 -1.87 25.36 -7.30
N GLU A 412 -2.66 24.88 -8.28
CA GLU A 412 -4.02 24.40 -8.03
C GLU A 412 -4.05 23.24 -7.04
N LEU A 413 -3.12 22.28 -7.18
CA LEU A 413 -3.00 21.18 -6.23
C LEU A 413 -2.68 21.68 -4.82
N GLN A 414 -1.84 22.71 -4.68
CA GLN A 414 -1.56 23.31 -3.37
C GLN A 414 -2.81 24.00 -2.81
N HIS A 415 -3.54 24.76 -3.62
CA HIS A 415 -4.81 25.39 -3.21
C HIS A 415 -5.84 24.35 -2.75
N LEU A 416 -5.97 23.24 -3.46
CA LEU A 416 -6.85 22.12 -3.09
C LEU A 416 -6.42 21.48 -1.76
N LYS A 417 -5.10 21.32 -1.52
CA LYS A 417 -4.59 20.83 -0.23
C LYS A 417 -4.92 21.79 0.91
N ASP A 418 -4.80 23.09 0.67
CA ASP A 418 -5.12 24.12 1.66
C ASP A 418 -6.62 24.10 1.97
N LEU A 419 -7.47 24.01 0.93
CA LEU A 419 -8.92 23.87 1.08
C LEU A 419 -9.33 22.62 1.87
N ALA A 420 -8.63 21.49 1.68
CA ALA A 420 -8.87 20.25 2.39
C ALA A 420 -8.40 20.28 3.86
N ASN A 421 -7.39 21.10 4.18
CA ASN A 421 -6.82 21.23 5.53
C ASN A 421 -7.35 22.41 6.33
N TYR A 422 -8.16 23.29 5.72
CA TYR A 422 -8.70 24.47 6.39
C TYR A 422 -9.56 24.06 7.61
N PRO A 423 -9.24 24.54 8.83
CA PRO A 423 -10.12 24.35 9.98
C PRO A 423 -11.44 25.06 9.69
N GLY A 424 -12.52 24.28 9.60
CA GLY A 424 -13.87 24.78 9.34
C GLY A 424 -14.39 25.67 10.47
#